data_AF-A0A0F6AAD4-F1
#
_entry.id   AF-A0A0F6AAD4-F1
#
_cell.length_a   1.000
_cell.length_b   1.000
_cell.length_c   1.000
_cell.angle_alpha   90.00
_cell.angle_beta   90.00
_cell.angle_gamma   90.00
#
_symmetry.space_group_name_H-M   'P 1'
#
loop_
_entity.id
_entity.type
_entity.pdbx_description
1 polymer ?
#
loop_
_entity_poly.entity_id
_entity_poly.type
_entity_poly.pdbx_seq_one_letter_code
_entity_poly.pdbx_strand_id
1 'polypeptide(L)'
;MEIIRTLVSVATLISIYFAYKSYKASNLKKEDEDKVASDKEIFAQALNSLKWGFEVLSEGGAEKAPKASRLNWLTSARHITRYVELKKLIQTKTYRLICDENEEYWRHKFYVLLDRQELRCSAYFTSDPSDDWPENIEITSAMVINNFANWQDETVDPIDVVDREELIKCGKPFSGMCGQGLRKYYLRFEEIKSQRGLSAQQEPSAQLTGEDEKLL
;
A
#
# COMPACT_ATOMS: atom_id res chain seq x y z
N MET A 1 -5.54 -70.05 21.97
CA MET A 1 -5.95 -69.64 20.62
C MET A 1 -6.78 -68.36 20.62
N GLU A 2 -7.75 -68.19 21.51
CA GLU A 2 -8.62 -66.99 21.54
C GLU A 2 -7.93 -65.68 21.98
N ILE A 3 -7.00 -65.75 22.93
CA ILE A 3 -6.22 -64.59 23.41
C ILE A 3 -5.36 -63.98 22.28
N ILE A 4 -4.80 -64.82 21.41
CA ILE A 4 -3.99 -64.37 20.27
C ILE A 4 -4.90 -63.68 19.23
N ARG A 5 -6.10 -64.20 18.98
CA ARG A 5 -7.06 -63.58 18.05
C ARG A 5 -7.54 -62.21 18.54
N THR A 6 -7.84 -62.09 19.82
CA THR A 6 -8.28 -60.82 20.43
C THR A 6 -7.16 -59.77 20.41
N LEU A 7 -5.91 -60.13 20.69
CA LEU A 7 -4.77 -59.23 20.56
C LEU A 7 -4.56 -58.75 19.12
N VAL A 8 -4.69 -59.64 18.13
CA VAL A 8 -4.61 -59.27 16.71
C VAL A 8 -5.76 -58.33 16.32
N SER A 9 -6.99 -58.58 16.77
CA SER A 9 -8.14 -57.69 16.51
C SER A 9 -8.00 -56.31 17.16
N VAL A 10 -7.42 -56.22 18.35
CA VAL A 10 -7.14 -54.92 18.98
C VAL A 10 -6.03 -54.18 18.21
N ALA A 11 -4.97 -54.89 17.80
CA ALA A 11 -3.89 -54.30 17.01
C ALA A 11 -4.35 -53.78 15.63
N THR A 12 -5.28 -54.48 14.96
CA THR A 12 -5.86 -54.01 13.69
C THR A 12 -6.69 -52.74 13.87
N LEU A 13 -7.51 -52.66 14.93
CA LEU A 13 -8.29 -51.45 15.23
C LEU A 13 -7.40 -50.23 15.50
N ILE A 14 -6.32 -50.42 16.26
CA ILE A 14 -5.31 -49.37 16.51
C ILE A 14 -4.66 -48.92 15.19
N SER A 15 -4.32 -49.87 14.32
CA SER A 15 -3.71 -49.57 13.01
C SER A 15 -4.66 -48.78 12.11
N ILE A 16 -5.95 -49.16 12.07
CA ILE A 16 -6.99 -48.44 11.32
C ILE A 16 -7.14 -47.00 11.85
N TYR A 17 -7.12 -46.84 13.17
CA TYR A 17 -7.20 -45.51 13.80
C TYR A 17 -6.02 -44.62 13.39
N PHE A 18 -4.79 -45.12 13.45
CA PHE A 18 -3.61 -44.37 13.02
C PHE A 18 -3.62 -44.08 11.51
N ALA A 19 -4.05 -45.04 10.68
CA ALA A 19 -4.21 -44.83 9.25
C ALA A 19 -5.24 -43.74 8.95
N TYR A 20 -6.39 -43.75 9.62
CA TYR A 20 -7.40 -42.70 9.50
C TYR A 20 -6.87 -41.33 9.91
N LYS A 21 -6.16 -41.23 11.03
CA LYS A 21 -5.54 -39.96 11.46
C LYS A 21 -4.49 -39.46 10.48
N SER A 22 -3.64 -40.36 9.98
CA SER A 22 -2.63 -40.03 8.96
C SER A 22 -3.29 -39.52 7.67
N TYR A 23 -4.33 -40.21 7.18
CA TYR A 23 -5.10 -39.79 6.01
C TYR A 23 -5.77 -38.43 6.18
N LYS A 24 -6.37 -38.18 7.36
CA LYS A 24 -6.98 -36.86 7.65
C LYS A 24 -5.93 -35.75 7.71
N ALA A 25 -4.78 -36.01 8.33
CA ALA A 25 -3.68 -35.06 8.40
C ALA A 25 -3.07 -34.79 7.01
N SER A 26 -2.91 -35.82 6.18
CA SER A 26 -2.40 -35.66 4.81
C SER A 26 -3.34 -34.86 3.93
N ASN A 27 -4.66 -35.07 4.06
CA ASN A 27 -5.64 -34.30 3.30
C ASN A 27 -5.66 -32.83 3.71
N LEU A 28 -5.58 -32.54 5.03
CA LEU A 28 -5.51 -31.16 5.52
C LEU A 28 -4.23 -30.47 5.02
N LYS A 29 -3.09 -31.15 5.11
CA LYS A 29 -1.81 -30.63 4.59
C LYS A 29 -1.87 -30.36 3.09
N LYS A 30 -2.48 -31.27 2.33
CA LYS A 30 -2.68 -31.10 0.89
C LYS A 30 -3.54 -29.88 0.58
N GLU A 31 -4.64 -29.67 1.32
CA GLU A 31 -5.49 -28.50 1.14
C GLU A 31 -4.73 -27.18 1.40
N ASP A 32 -3.89 -27.14 2.43
CA ASP A 32 -3.05 -25.98 2.71
C ASP A 32 -1.98 -25.76 1.63
N GLU A 33 -1.35 -26.83 1.15
CA GLU A 33 -0.39 -26.77 0.03
C GLU A 33 -1.05 -26.30 -1.28
N ASP A 34 -2.26 -26.78 -1.57
CA ASP A 34 -3.04 -26.39 -2.75
C ASP A 34 -3.43 -24.90 -2.69
N LYS A 35 -3.82 -24.39 -1.50
CA LYS A 35 -4.08 -22.95 -1.29
C LYS A 35 -2.84 -22.10 -1.51
N VAL A 36 -1.71 -22.50 -0.94
CA VAL A 36 -0.43 -21.81 -1.10
C VAL A 36 0.01 -21.78 -2.56
N ALA A 37 -0.16 -22.89 -3.30
CA ALA A 37 0.14 -22.98 -4.71
C ALA A 37 -0.77 -22.07 -5.54
N SER A 38 -2.08 -22.09 -5.29
CA SER A 38 -3.06 -21.25 -5.99
C SER A 38 -2.80 -19.75 -5.74
N ASP A 39 -2.58 -19.36 -4.48
CA ASP A 39 -2.27 -17.97 -4.12
C ASP A 39 -1.00 -17.46 -4.79
N LYS A 40 0.01 -18.31 -4.97
CA LYS A 40 1.25 -17.97 -5.67
C LYS A 40 0.99 -17.59 -7.12
N GLU A 41 0.15 -18.36 -7.81
CA GLU A 41 -0.22 -18.11 -9.21
C GLU A 41 -1.06 -16.84 -9.34
N ILE A 42 -2.06 -16.68 -8.46
CA ILE A 42 -2.90 -15.48 -8.40
C ILE A 42 -2.04 -14.24 -8.15
N PHE A 43 -1.13 -14.29 -7.17
CA PHE A 43 -0.19 -13.21 -6.87
C PHE A 43 0.68 -12.85 -8.08
N ALA A 44 1.25 -13.84 -8.76
CA ALA A 44 2.09 -13.60 -9.94
C ALA A 44 1.29 -12.88 -11.04
N GLN A 45 0.05 -13.29 -11.28
CA GLN A 45 -0.83 -12.66 -12.26
C GLN A 45 -1.30 -11.26 -11.84
N ALA A 46 -1.56 -11.05 -10.54
CA ALA A 46 -1.88 -9.74 -9.98
C ALA A 46 -0.71 -8.76 -10.21
N LEU A 47 0.50 -9.18 -9.86
CA LEU A 47 1.71 -8.39 -10.05
C LEU A 47 1.96 -8.06 -11.53
N ASN A 48 1.75 -9.03 -12.43
CA ASN A 48 1.85 -8.78 -13.87
C ASN A 48 0.83 -7.76 -14.37
N SER A 49 -0.38 -7.76 -13.80
CA SER A 49 -1.39 -6.76 -14.14
C SER A 49 -0.89 -5.35 -13.79
N LEU A 50 -0.32 -5.13 -12.60
CA LEU A 50 0.27 -3.83 -12.25
C LEU A 50 1.42 -3.43 -13.17
N LYS A 51 2.34 -4.36 -13.47
CA LYS A 51 3.46 -4.15 -14.40
C LYS A 51 2.99 -3.68 -15.77
N TRP A 52 2.08 -4.44 -16.40
CA TRP A 52 1.55 -4.09 -17.72
C TRP A 52 0.78 -2.78 -17.69
N GLY A 53 0.01 -2.52 -16.63
CA GLY A 53 -0.68 -1.25 -16.46
C GLY A 53 0.30 -0.08 -16.42
N PHE A 54 1.41 -0.22 -15.70
CA PHE A 54 2.45 0.80 -15.62
C PHE A 54 3.21 0.96 -16.94
N GLU A 55 3.63 -0.14 -17.56
CA GLU A 55 4.38 -0.16 -18.83
C GLU A 55 3.59 0.48 -19.97
N VAL A 56 2.29 0.20 -20.08
CA VAL A 56 1.43 0.79 -21.11
C VAL A 56 1.25 2.29 -20.89
N LEU A 57 1.12 2.73 -19.63
CA LEU A 57 0.93 4.15 -19.32
C LEU A 57 2.22 4.96 -19.51
N SER A 58 3.34 4.39 -19.06
CA SER A 58 4.68 5.00 -19.13
C SER A 58 5.35 4.86 -20.50
N GLU A 59 4.82 4.01 -21.38
CA GLU A 59 5.48 3.57 -22.62
C GLU A 59 6.93 3.10 -22.38
N GLY A 60 7.18 2.51 -21.20
CA GLY A 60 8.49 2.02 -20.76
C GLY A 60 9.41 3.06 -20.11
N GLY A 61 8.95 4.31 -19.89
CA GLY A 61 9.75 5.37 -19.28
C GLY A 61 9.01 6.20 -18.23
N ALA A 62 9.60 6.38 -17.05
CA ALA A 62 9.01 7.14 -15.95
C ALA A 62 9.44 8.62 -15.90
N GLU A 63 10.35 9.05 -16.78
CA GLU A 63 11.00 10.37 -16.76
C GLU A 63 10.08 11.51 -17.23
N LYS A 64 9.09 11.20 -18.07
CA LYS A 64 8.19 12.19 -18.71
C LYS A 64 6.75 11.93 -18.30
N ALA A 65 5.89 12.94 -18.47
CA ALA A 65 4.47 12.74 -18.37
C ALA A 65 3.99 11.66 -19.36
N PRO A 66 3.01 10.81 -18.97
CA PRO A 66 2.38 9.89 -19.89
C PRO A 66 1.92 10.61 -21.15
N LYS A 67 1.90 9.91 -22.28
CA LYS A 67 1.26 10.44 -23.48
C LYS A 67 -0.26 10.57 -23.23
N ALA A 68 -0.85 11.66 -23.69
CA ALA A 68 -2.30 11.84 -23.67
C ALA A 68 -2.97 10.93 -24.73
N SER A 69 -2.98 9.63 -24.44
CA SER A 69 -3.48 8.55 -25.29
C SER A 69 -4.64 7.84 -24.61
N ARG A 70 -5.87 8.05 -25.09
CA ARG A 70 -7.07 7.39 -24.58
C ARG A 70 -6.88 5.88 -24.38
N LEU A 71 -6.25 5.22 -25.35
CA LEU A 71 -6.03 3.78 -25.33
C LEU A 71 -5.09 3.35 -24.21
N ASN A 72 -4.00 4.09 -23.97
CA ASN A 72 -3.02 3.74 -22.94
C ASN A 72 -3.65 3.90 -21.54
N TRP A 73 -4.35 5.01 -21.31
CA TRP A 73 -5.05 5.28 -20.05
C TRP A 73 -6.13 4.23 -19.76
N LEU A 74 -6.99 3.89 -20.73
CA LEU A 74 -7.98 2.83 -20.58
C LEU A 74 -7.36 1.47 -20.30
N THR A 75 -6.28 1.13 -21.01
CA THR A 75 -5.62 -0.17 -20.86
C THR A 75 -4.97 -0.27 -19.48
N SER A 76 -4.29 0.79 -19.03
CA SER A 76 -3.69 0.87 -17.71
C SER A 76 -4.74 0.73 -16.59
N ALA A 77 -5.83 1.49 -16.67
CA ALA A 77 -6.93 1.42 -15.71
C ALA A 77 -7.53 0.01 -15.63
N ARG A 78 -7.78 -0.66 -16.76
CA ARG A 78 -8.29 -2.04 -16.78
C ARG A 78 -7.34 -3.02 -16.10
N HIS A 79 -6.03 -2.84 -16.26
CA HIS A 79 -5.04 -3.67 -15.58
C HIS A 79 -5.02 -3.45 -14.07
N ILE A 80 -5.15 -2.20 -13.61
CA ILE A 80 -5.31 -1.88 -12.18
C ILE A 80 -6.58 -2.51 -11.62
N THR A 81 -7.72 -2.38 -12.30
CA THR A 81 -8.98 -3.00 -11.86
C THR A 81 -8.86 -4.53 -11.78
N ARG A 82 -8.20 -5.18 -12.74
CA ARG A 82 -7.94 -6.63 -12.70
C ARG A 82 -7.06 -7.02 -11.53
N TYR A 83 -6.03 -6.22 -11.22
CA TYR A 83 -5.21 -6.43 -10.04
C TYR A 83 -6.07 -6.43 -8.76
N VAL A 84 -6.96 -5.44 -8.60
CA VAL A 84 -7.85 -5.33 -7.43
C VAL A 84 -8.73 -6.57 -7.29
N GLU A 85 -9.27 -7.11 -8.39
CA GLU A 85 -10.06 -8.34 -8.36
C GLU A 85 -9.21 -9.58 -8.02
N LEU A 86 -8.01 -9.71 -8.60
CA LEU A 86 -7.11 -10.82 -8.31
C LEU A 86 -6.65 -10.82 -6.85
N LYS A 87 -6.36 -9.65 -6.28
CA LYS A 87 -5.96 -9.50 -4.88
C LYS A 87 -6.99 -10.09 -3.92
N LYS A 88 -8.29 -9.91 -4.20
CA LYS A 88 -9.40 -10.44 -3.38
C LYS A 88 -9.43 -11.97 -3.33
N LEU A 89 -8.83 -12.66 -4.31
CA LEU A 89 -8.82 -14.12 -4.37
C LEU A 89 -7.73 -14.76 -3.50
N ILE A 90 -6.74 -13.98 -3.05
CA ILE A 90 -5.62 -14.49 -2.22
C ILE A 90 -6.11 -14.83 -0.81
N GLN A 91 -5.88 -16.06 -0.36
CA GLN A 91 -6.44 -16.59 0.88
C GLN A 91 -5.46 -16.53 2.06
N THR A 92 -4.21 -16.84 1.81
CA THR A 92 -3.16 -16.97 2.81
C THR A 92 -2.63 -15.61 3.25
N LYS A 93 -2.38 -15.46 4.55
CA LYS A 93 -1.85 -14.22 5.13
C LYS A 93 -0.51 -13.81 4.52
N THR A 94 0.36 -14.79 4.27
CA THR A 94 1.68 -14.56 3.69
C THR A 94 1.59 -13.94 2.30
N TYR A 95 0.79 -14.49 1.39
CA TYR A 95 0.67 -13.91 0.05
C TYR A 95 -0.13 -12.60 0.04
N ARG A 96 -1.05 -12.38 0.99
CA ARG A 96 -1.68 -11.05 1.16
C ARG A 96 -0.64 -10.00 1.52
N LEU A 97 0.19 -10.26 2.53
CA LEU A 97 1.25 -9.34 2.95
C LEU A 97 2.21 -9.04 1.79
N ILE A 98 2.68 -10.07 1.08
CA ILE A 98 3.56 -9.88 -0.08
C ILE A 98 2.85 -9.07 -1.19
N CYS A 99 1.56 -9.31 -1.41
CA CYS A 99 0.76 -8.57 -2.38
C CYS A 99 0.62 -7.09 -1.99
N ASP A 100 0.38 -6.81 -0.71
CA ASP A 100 0.27 -5.45 -0.16
C ASP A 100 1.60 -4.68 -0.32
N GLU A 101 2.73 -5.30 0.01
CA GLU A 101 4.06 -4.71 -0.19
C GLU A 101 4.34 -4.35 -1.66
N ASN A 102 3.97 -5.26 -2.58
CA ASN A 102 4.13 -5.01 -4.00
C ASN A 102 3.16 -3.93 -4.51
N GLU A 103 1.94 -3.89 -3.96
CA GLU A 103 0.98 -2.84 -4.28
C GLU A 103 1.54 -1.47 -3.96
N GLU A 104 2.04 -1.26 -2.74
CA GLU A 104 2.62 0.02 -2.31
C GLU A 104 3.81 0.44 -3.17
N TYR A 105 4.68 -0.52 -3.54
CA TYR A 105 5.75 -0.25 -4.51
C TYR A 105 5.19 0.28 -5.83
N TRP A 106 4.18 -0.37 -6.41
CA TRP A 106 3.60 0.08 -7.67
C TRP A 106 2.80 1.36 -7.55
N ARG A 107 2.03 1.57 -6.47
CA ARG A 107 1.36 2.85 -6.20
C ARG A 107 2.35 3.99 -6.26
N HIS A 108 3.49 3.86 -5.57
CA HIS A 108 4.53 4.86 -5.59
C HIS A 108 5.10 5.09 -7.01
N LYS A 109 5.29 4.03 -7.79
CA LYS A 109 5.72 4.15 -9.19
C LYS A 109 4.71 4.94 -10.03
N PHE A 110 3.41 4.64 -9.90
CA PHE A 110 2.35 5.40 -10.55
C PHE A 110 2.30 6.85 -10.04
N TYR A 111 2.43 7.08 -8.75
CA TYR A 111 2.49 8.42 -8.15
C TYR A 111 3.61 9.27 -8.77
N VAL A 112 4.83 8.73 -8.83
CA VAL A 112 5.98 9.42 -9.43
C VAL A 112 5.76 9.69 -10.93
N LEU A 113 5.13 8.77 -11.65
CA LEU A 113 4.78 8.97 -13.05
C LEU A 113 3.74 10.09 -13.22
N LEU A 114 2.80 10.22 -12.28
CA LEU A 114 1.71 11.19 -12.31
C LEU A 114 2.06 12.56 -11.69
N ASP A 115 3.11 12.67 -10.89
CA ASP A 115 3.55 13.95 -10.32
C ASP A 115 4.29 14.80 -11.38
N ARG A 116 3.51 15.29 -12.34
CA ARG A 116 3.98 16.05 -13.50
C ARG A 116 3.17 17.32 -13.64
N GLN A 117 3.84 18.40 -14.03
CA GLN A 117 3.19 19.71 -14.14
C GLN A 117 2.13 19.72 -15.23
N GLU A 118 2.36 18.98 -16.32
CA GLU A 118 1.46 18.81 -17.46
C GLU A 118 0.10 18.23 -17.03
N LEU A 119 0.12 17.27 -16.12
CA LEU A 119 -1.08 16.59 -15.60
C LEU A 119 -1.92 17.47 -14.66
N ARG A 120 -1.40 18.63 -14.25
CA ARG A 120 -2.15 19.63 -13.46
C ARG A 120 -3.02 20.52 -14.33
N CYS A 121 -2.83 20.49 -15.66
CA CYS A 121 -3.58 21.31 -16.60
C CYS A 121 -4.72 20.50 -17.23
N SER A 122 -5.95 21.03 -17.20
CA SER A 122 -7.11 20.38 -17.84
C SER A 122 -6.91 20.15 -19.34
N ALA A 123 -6.15 21.04 -20.01
CA ALA A 123 -5.84 20.92 -21.44
C ALA A 123 -5.10 19.62 -21.80
N TYR A 124 -4.45 18.96 -20.85
CA TYR A 124 -3.84 17.65 -21.09
C TYR A 124 -4.89 16.55 -21.35
N PHE A 125 -6.05 16.64 -20.69
CA PHE A 125 -7.13 15.64 -20.77
C PHE A 125 -8.14 15.94 -21.88
N THR A 126 -8.06 17.12 -22.48
CA THR A 126 -9.01 17.63 -23.47
C THR A 126 -8.41 17.65 -24.88
N SER A 127 -9.17 17.21 -25.89
CA SER A 127 -8.75 17.27 -27.30
C SER A 127 -9.07 18.62 -27.93
N ASP A 128 -10.33 19.06 -27.79
CA ASP A 128 -10.82 20.37 -28.21
C ASP A 128 -11.84 20.87 -27.16
N PRO A 129 -11.63 22.03 -26.52
CA PRO A 129 -12.59 22.59 -25.55
C PRO A 129 -13.95 22.98 -26.15
N SER A 130 -14.08 23.04 -27.48
CA SER A 130 -15.29 23.44 -28.19
C SER A 130 -16.18 22.29 -28.65
N ASP A 131 -15.74 21.03 -28.46
CA ASP A 131 -16.53 19.83 -28.78
C ASP A 131 -17.54 19.48 -27.69
N ASP A 132 -18.70 18.94 -28.09
CA ASP A 132 -19.71 18.37 -27.17
C ASP A 132 -19.16 17.20 -26.32
N TRP A 133 -18.11 16.52 -26.81
CA TRP A 133 -17.36 15.47 -26.12
C TRP A 133 -15.86 15.77 -26.19
N PRO A 134 -15.32 16.60 -25.27
CA PRO A 134 -13.96 17.11 -25.35
C PRO A 134 -12.89 16.10 -24.87
N GLU A 135 -13.26 14.84 -24.58
CA GLU A 135 -12.38 13.87 -23.92
C GLU A 135 -11.29 13.31 -24.86
N ASN A 136 -10.04 13.73 -24.65
CA ASN A 136 -8.87 13.06 -25.23
C ASN A 136 -8.49 11.82 -24.40
N ILE A 137 -8.71 11.88 -23.09
CA ILE A 137 -8.53 10.77 -22.15
C ILE A 137 -9.88 10.47 -21.51
N GLU A 138 -10.22 9.18 -21.41
CA GLU A 138 -11.47 8.77 -20.78
C GLU A 138 -11.39 9.03 -19.27
N ILE A 139 -12.33 9.82 -18.74
CA ILE A 139 -12.25 10.37 -17.39
C ILE A 139 -12.17 9.30 -16.30
N THR A 140 -12.94 8.21 -16.43
CA THR A 140 -12.96 7.12 -15.44
C THR A 140 -11.59 6.46 -15.34
N SER A 141 -10.92 6.26 -16.47
CA SER A 141 -9.58 5.67 -16.51
C SER A 141 -8.57 6.54 -15.79
N ALA A 142 -8.63 7.87 -15.97
CA ALA A 142 -7.78 8.81 -15.25
C ALA A 142 -8.06 8.79 -13.75
N MET A 143 -9.34 8.76 -13.35
CA MET A 143 -9.74 8.67 -11.95
C MET A 143 -9.27 7.36 -11.29
N VAL A 144 -9.40 6.21 -11.97
CA VAL A 144 -8.96 4.90 -11.45
C VAL A 144 -7.46 4.90 -11.20
N ILE A 145 -6.66 5.38 -12.17
CA ILE A 145 -5.20 5.39 -12.04
C ILE A 145 -4.78 6.38 -10.95
N ASN A 146 -5.36 7.58 -10.92
CA ASN A 146 -5.05 8.59 -9.90
C ASN A 146 -5.44 8.11 -8.49
N ASN A 147 -6.61 7.49 -8.34
CA ASN A 147 -7.05 6.91 -7.07
C ASN A 147 -6.11 5.79 -6.60
N PHE A 148 -5.68 4.92 -7.52
CA PHE A 148 -4.73 3.86 -7.19
C PHE A 148 -3.36 4.42 -6.76
N ALA A 149 -2.88 5.48 -7.41
CA ALA A 149 -1.59 6.08 -7.13
C ALA A 149 -1.53 6.81 -5.78
N ASN A 150 -2.65 7.35 -5.32
CA ASN A 150 -2.72 8.08 -4.05
C ASN A 150 -2.67 7.13 -2.85
N TRP A 151 -2.06 7.64 -1.77
CA TRP A 151 -2.10 6.99 -0.47
C TRP A 151 -3.54 6.83 -0.01
N GLN A 152 -3.88 5.67 0.54
CA GLN A 152 -5.20 5.40 1.09
C GLN A 152 -5.17 5.74 2.57
N ASP A 153 -6.06 6.64 3.02
CA ASP A 153 -6.09 7.14 4.40
C ASP A 153 -6.28 6.04 5.45
N GLU A 154 -6.82 4.89 5.05
CA GLU A 154 -7.10 3.75 5.92
C GLU A 154 -5.90 2.79 6.09
N THR A 155 -4.82 2.98 5.32
CA THR A 155 -3.62 2.13 5.37
C THR A 155 -2.70 2.59 6.50
N VAL A 156 -2.42 1.69 7.45
CA VAL A 156 -1.43 1.90 8.52
C VAL A 156 -0.03 1.87 7.92
N ASP A 157 0.74 2.94 8.07
CA ASP A 157 2.14 2.97 7.65
C ASP A 157 2.96 2.07 8.59
N PRO A 158 3.73 1.08 8.08
CA PRO A 158 4.64 0.29 8.90
C PRO A 158 5.68 1.13 9.68
N ILE A 159 5.93 2.38 9.29
CA ILE A 159 6.82 3.30 9.99
C ILE A 159 6.14 3.90 11.24
N ASP A 160 4.80 3.94 11.30
CA ASP A 160 4.07 4.51 12.44
C ASP A 160 4.27 3.72 13.73
N VAL A 161 4.60 2.42 13.63
CA VAL A 161 4.89 1.57 14.80
C VAL A 161 6.33 1.71 15.32
N VAL A 162 7.19 2.44 14.61
CA VAL A 162 8.59 2.59 14.97
C VAL A 162 8.76 3.66 16.05
N ASP A 163 9.29 3.27 17.21
CA ASP A 163 9.63 4.20 18.30
C ASP A 163 10.80 5.12 17.87
N ARG A 164 10.46 6.38 17.58
CA ARG A 164 11.43 7.40 17.17
C ARG A 164 12.42 7.71 18.29
N GLU A 165 11.96 7.79 19.53
CA GLU A 165 12.78 8.08 20.70
C GLU A 165 13.81 6.97 20.94
N GLU A 166 13.44 5.71 20.74
CA GLU A 166 14.36 4.57 20.78
C GLU A 166 15.43 4.69 19.68
N LEU A 167 15.05 5.03 18.44
CA LEU A 167 15.99 5.25 17.35
C LEU A 167 16.98 6.38 17.64
N ILE A 168 16.51 7.49 18.23
CA ILE A 168 17.35 8.61 18.64
C ILE A 168 18.35 8.19 19.71
N LYS A 169 17.90 7.47 20.75
CA LYS A 169 18.74 6.98 21.85
C LYS A 169 19.81 6.01 21.36
N CYS A 170 19.44 5.12 20.44
CA CYS A 170 20.35 4.16 19.79
C CYS A 170 21.51 4.86 19.05
N GLY A 171 21.29 6.06 18.51
CA GLY A 171 22.32 6.89 17.88
C GLY A 171 22.84 6.38 16.53
N LYS A 172 22.61 5.10 16.17
CA LYS A 172 22.99 4.50 14.88
C LYS A 172 22.38 5.21 13.66
N PRO A 173 21.12 5.68 13.66
CA PRO A 173 20.56 6.43 12.52
C PRO A 173 21.35 7.70 12.18
N PHE A 174 22.08 8.27 13.15
CA PHE A 174 22.90 9.46 12.96
C PHE A 174 24.35 9.17 12.58
N SER A 175 24.69 7.91 12.27
CA SER A 175 26.03 7.49 11.86
C SER A 175 26.21 7.49 10.34
N GLY A 176 27.47 7.60 9.88
CA GLY A 176 27.80 7.64 8.45
C GLY A 176 27.46 8.97 7.75
N MET A 177 27.67 9.01 6.43
CA MET A 177 27.55 10.25 5.63
C MET A 177 26.13 10.82 5.64
N CYS A 178 25.12 9.97 5.42
CA CYS A 178 23.71 10.38 5.51
C CYS A 178 23.32 10.75 6.95
N GLY A 179 23.78 9.98 7.94
CA GLY A 179 23.43 10.18 9.35
C GLY A 179 23.91 11.52 9.93
N GLN A 180 25.04 12.07 9.46
CA GLN A 180 25.47 13.43 9.85
C GLN A 180 24.48 14.50 9.38
N GLY A 181 23.98 14.38 8.14
CA GLY A 181 22.93 15.25 7.61
C GLY A 181 21.64 15.10 8.41
N LEU A 182 21.25 13.86 8.70
CA LEU A 182 20.05 13.55 9.49
C LEU A 182 20.14 14.12 10.92
N ARG A 183 21.32 14.07 11.55
CA ARG A 183 21.55 14.68 12.86
C ARG A 183 21.37 16.19 12.82
N LYS A 184 21.93 16.88 11.82
CA LYS A 184 21.77 18.33 11.64
C LYS A 184 20.30 18.69 11.44
N TYR A 185 19.60 17.93 10.60
CA TYR A 185 18.16 18.09 10.39
C TYR A 185 17.37 17.89 11.69
N TYR A 186 17.64 16.83 12.45
CA TYR A 186 17.00 16.56 13.73
C TYR A 186 17.21 17.70 14.74
N LEU A 187 18.45 18.17 14.92
CA LEU A 187 18.75 19.29 15.82
C LEU A 187 18.01 20.57 15.40
N ARG A 188 17.95 20.86 14.10
CA ARG A 188 17.20 21.99 13.56
C ARG A 188 15.70 21.85 13.79
N PHE A 189 15.16 20.64 13.62
CA PHE A 189 13.76 20.35 13.86
C PHE A 189 13.37 20.57 15.33
N GLU A 190 14.19 20.10 16.27
CA GLU A 190 13.97 20.31 17.71
C GLU A 190 14.07 21.79 18.13
N GLU A 191 15.00 22.55 17.52
CA GLU A 191 15.11 23.99 17.73
C GLU A 191 13.82 24.72 17.31
N ILE A 192 13.31 24.43 16.12
CA ILE A 192 12.07 25.03 15.59
C ILE A 192 10.87 24.63 16.46
N LYS A 193 10.79 23.37 16.88
CA LYS A 193 9.72 22.88 17.77
C LYS A 193 9.73 23.60 19.11
N SER A 194 10.92 23.80 19.70
CA SER A 194 11.10 24.52 20.95
C SER A 194 10.70 26.00 20.83
N GLN A 195 11.07 26.66 19.75
CA GLN A 195 10.68 28.05 19.47
C GLN A 195 9.15 28.20 19.34
N ARG A 196 8.49 27.27 18.63
CA ARG A 196 7.02 27.27 18.48
C ARG A 196 6.28 26.97 19.79
N GLY A 197 6.82 26.07 20.61
CA GLY A 197 6.29 25.79 21.95
C GLY A 197 6.37 26.99 22.89
N LEU A 198 7.48 27.75 22.83
CA LEU A 198 7.66 28.97 23.62
C LEU A 198 6.72 30.10 23.15
N SER A 199 6.50 30.27 21.84
CA SER A 199 5.57 31.27 21.32
C SER A 199 4.10 30.96 21.65
N ALA A 200 3.72 29.69 21.74
CA ALA A 200 2.36 29.28 22.12
C ALA A 200 2.05 29.49 23.62
N GLN A 201 3.08 29.60 24.47
CA GLN A 201 2.95 29.92 25.90
C GLN A 201 3.01 31.44 26.18
N GLN A 202 3.26 32.26 25.15
CA GLN A 202 3.37 33.72 25.25
C GLN A 202 2.16 34.47 24.66
N GLU A 203 1.05 33.80 24.32
CA GLU A 203 -0.20 34.51 24.03
C GLU A 203 -0.62 35.30 25.28
N PRO A 204 -0.64 36.65 25.23
CA PRO A 204 -1.11 37.43 26.34
C PRO A 204 -2.62 37.24 26.45
N SER A 205 -3.08 36.91 27.65
CA SER A 205 -4.46 37.11 28.07
C SER A 205 -4.87 38.54 27.72
N ALA A 206 -5.56 38.70 26.58
CA ALA A 206 -6.18 39.95 26.22
C ALA A 206 -7.07 40.37 27.39
N GLN A 207 -6.69 41.47 28.00
CA GLN A 207 -7.32 42.05 29.17
C GLN A 207 -8.80 42.28 28.87
N LEU A 208 -9.66 41.57 29.60
CA LEU A 208 -10.98 42.08 29.96
C LEU A 208 -10.74 43.36 30.77
N THR A 209 -10.72 44.50 30.09
CA THR A 209 -11.05 45.79 30.70
C THR A 209 -12.46 46.11 30.25
N GLY A 210 -13.39 45.88 31.16
CA GLY A 210 -14.70 46.50 31.11
C GLY A 210 -14.63 47.94 31.61
N GLU A 211 -15.76 48.62 31.37
CA GLU A 211 -16.20 49.91 31.89
C GLU A 211 -15.84 51.16 31.06
N ASP A 212 -16.82 51.49 30.20
CA ASP A 212 -17.65 52.70 30.29
C ASP A 212 -16.95 54.07 30.43
N GLU A 213 -17.10 54.93 29.42
CA GLU A 213 -18.06 56.05 29.45
C GLU A 213 -17.75 57.09 28.34
N LYS A 214 -18.84 57.56 27.72
CA LYS A 214 -19.10 58.96 27.33
C LYS A 214 -18.58 59.53 26.00
N LEU A 215 -19.59 59.92 25.22
CA LEU A 215 -19.84 61.21 24.56
C LEU A 215 -19.69 61.28 23.02
N LEU A 216 -20.89 61.46 22.42
CA LEU A 216 -21.25 62.18 21.18
C LEU A 216 -20.98 61.50 19.84
#